data_AF-A0A8T6YCX7-F1
#
_entry.id   AF-A0A8T6YCX7-F1
#
_cell.length_a   1.000
_cell.length_b   1.000
_cell.length_c   1.000
_cell.angle_alpha   90.00
_cell.angle_beta   90.00
_cell.angle_gamma   90.00
#
_symmetry.space_group_name_H-M   'P 1'
#
loop_
_entity.id
_entity.type
_entity.pdbx_description
1 polymer ?
#
loop_
_entity_poly.entity_id
_entity_poly.type
_entity_poly.pdbx_seq_one_letter_code
_entity_poly.pdbx_strand_id
1 'polypeptide(L)'
;MVFDVKTQAMVNLTIQVLLIITMSGAVYLAKKRNLGRHCTIMRIAVLLQIIAIASVMLPSMLGYIEYEPLGIFFNFEMGIHHTLGLAVIVIWIYINLVFAGVMRIRVRLVTAMRLTLVSWILALIFGLHMYLLIWM
;
A
#
# COMPACT_ATOMS: atom_id res chain seq x y z
N MET A 1 -23.37 9.72 0.00
CA MET A 1 -22.48 8.56 0.28
C MET A 1 -23.17 7.67 1.31
N VAL A 2 -23.15 6.34 1.13
CA VAL A 2 -23.90 5.40 1.99
C VAL A 2 -23.15 5.04 3.29
N PHE A 3 -21.85 5.34 3.41
CA PHE A 3 -21.04 5.02 4.59
C PHE A 3 -20.48 6.26 5.28
N ASP A 4 -20.57 6.28 6.60
CA ASP A 4 -19.96 7.26 7.51
C ASP A 4 -18.42 7.31 7.35
N VAL A 5 -17.84 8.51 7.47
CA VAL A 5 -16.41 8.79 7.22
C VAL A 5 -15.51 8.00 8.18
N LYS A 6 -15.92 7.86 9.44
CA LYS A 6 -15.16 7.07 10.43
C LYS A 6 -15.20 5.59 10.08
N THR A 7 -16.33 5.11 9.57
CA THR A 7 -16.44 3.73 9.05
C THR A 7 -15.50 3.50 7.87
N GLN A 8 -15.43 4.43 6.91
CA GLN A 8 -14.50 4.33 5.78
C GLN A 8 -13.04 4.32 6.25
N ALA A 9 -12.68 5.21 7.18
CA ALA A 9 -11.34 5.26 7.76
C ALA A 9 -10.96 3.94 8.46
N MET A 10 -11.89 3.38 9.25
CA MET A 10 -11.73 2.07 9.91
C MET A 10 -11.47 0.94 8.91
N VAL A 11 -12.27 0.86 7.84
CA VAL A 11 -12.12 -0.19 6.81
C VAL A 11 -10.78 -0.05 6.09
N ASN A 12 -10.41 1.18 5.69
CA ASN A 12 -9.13 1.43 5.02
C ASN A 12 -7.93 1.04 5.90
N LEU A 13 -7.93 1.44 7.17
CA LEU A 13 -6.87 1.09 8.11
C LEU A 13 -6.80 -0.43 8.35
N THR A 14 -7.95 -1.09 8.48
CA THR A 14 -8.02 -2.55 8.66
C THR A 14 -7.38 -3.28 7.48
N ILE A 15 -7.74 -2.90 6.25
CA ILE A 15 -7.13 -3.47 5.04
C ILE A 15 -5.61 -3.24 5.04
N GLN A 16 -5.17 -2.03 5.38
CA GLN A 16 -3.75 -1.69 5.38
C GLN A 16 -2.97 -2.50 6.41
N VAL A 17 -3.52 -2.71 7.61
CA VAL A 17 -2.92 -3.55 8.65
C VAL A 17 -2.81 -5.01 8.17
N LEU A 18 -3.85 -5.56 7.53
CA LEU A 18 -3.81 -6.91 6.98
C LEU A 18 -2.74 -7.07 5.89
N LEU A 19 -2.57 -6.06 5.02
CA LEU A 19 -1.50 -6.05 4.01
C LEU A 19 -0.11 -6.03 4.66
N ILE A 20 0.08 -5.25 5.73
CA ILE A 20 1.37 -5.20 6.47
C ILE A 20 1.67 -6.49 7.21
N ILE A 21 0.67 -7.17 7.78
CA ILE A 21 0.83 -8.50 8.37
C ILE A 21 1.29 -9.49 7.29
N THR A 22 0.63 -9.47 6.13
CA THR A 22 0.97 -10.33 4.98
C THR A 22 2.40 -10.09 4.50
N MET A 23 2.78 -8.81 4.36
CA MET A 23 4.14 -8.39 4.01
C MET A 23 5.16 -8.91 5.01
N SER A 24 4.90 -8.76 6.31
CA SER A 24 5.81 -9.20 7.37
C SER A 24 6.06 -10.70 7.30
N GLY A 25 5.01 -11.49 7.02
CA GLY A 25 5.13 -12.91 6.70
C GLY A 25 6.00 -13.19 5.46
N ALA A 26 5.83 -12.41 4.39
CA ALA A 26 6.64 -12.55 3.18
C ALA A 26 8.13 -12.22 3.43
N VAL A 27 8.44 -11.21 4.26
CA VAL A 27 9.81 -10.87 4.67
C VAL A 27 10.43 -12.01 5.47
N TYR A 28 9.67 -12.61 6.39
CA TYR A 28 10.12 -13.77 7.16
C TYR A 28 10.47 -14.97 6.25
N LEU A 29 9.67 -15.24 5.23
CA LEU A 29 9.94 -16.31 4.26
C LEU A 29 11.20 -16.03 3.42
N ALA A 30 11.42 -14.78 3.02
CA ALA A 30 12.64 -14.37 2.34
C ALA A 30 13.88 -14.61 3.22
N LYS A 31 13.79 -14.31 4.52
CA LYS A 31 14.87 -14.62 5.50
C LYS A 31 15.15 -16.12 5.60
N LYS A 32 14.11 -16.96 5.52
CA LYS A 32 14.24 -18.43 5.45
C LYS A 32 14.67 -18.96 4.08
N ARG A 33 15.01 -18.08 3.12
CA ARG A 33 15.37 -18.43 1.73
C ARG A 33 14.28 -19.19 0.96
N ASN A 34 13.03 -19.15 1.43
CA ASN A 34 11.90 -19.75 0.71
C ASN A 34 11.32 -18.75 -0.29
N LEU A 35 12.09 -18.52 -1.37
CA LEU A 35 11.77 -17.49 -2.36
C LEU A 35 10.52 -17.81 -3.19
N GLY A 36 10.22 -19.10 -3.41
CA GLY A 36 9.01 -19.51 -4.12
C GLY A 36 7.74 -19.04 -3.41
N ARG A 37 7.61 -19.35 -2.11
CA ARG A 37 6.45 -18.91 -1.31
C ARG A 37 6.43 -17.39 -1.11
N HIS A 38 7.61 -16.77 -0.93
CA HIS A 38 7.71 -15.31 -0.88
C HIS A 38 7.10 -14.65 -2.13
N CYS A 39 7.51 -15.08 -3.32
CA CYS A 39 7.01 -14.52 -4.57
C CYS A 39 5.50 -14.72 -4.73
N THR A 40 4.97 -15.89 -4.38
CA THR A 40 3.51 -16.15 -4.44
C THR A 40 2.74 -15.22 -3.52
N ILE A 41 3.18 -15.08 -2.26
CA ILE A 41 2.51 -14.17 -1.30
C ILE A 41 2.59 -12.73 -1.78
N MET A 42 3.74 -12.28 -2.27
CA MET A 42 3.89 -10.90 -2.77
C MET A 42 2.99 -10.63 -3.98
N ARG A 43 2.82 -11.58 -4.90
CA ARG A 43 1.88 -11.43 -6.03
C ARG A 43 0.45 -11.30 -5.55
N ILE A 44 0.01 -12.16 -4.64
CA ILE A 44 -1.35 -12.11 -4.08
C ILE A 44 -1.57 -10.79 -3.32
N ALA A 45 -0.62 -10.40 -2.47
CA ALA A 45 -0.74 -9.20 -1.64
C ALA A 45 -0.83 -7.91 -2.49
N VAL A 46 -0.02 -7.77 -3.54
CA VAL A 46 -0.08 -6.58 -4.40
C VAL A 46 -1.37 -6.57 -5.24
N LEU A 47 -1.85 -7.72 -5.71
CA LEU A 47 -3.16 -7.78 -6.38
C LEU A 47 -4.32 -7.39 -5.44
N LEU A 48 -4.30 -7.88 -4.20
CA LEU A 48 -5.27 -7.49 -3.18
C LEU A 48 -5.19 -5.99 -2.87
N GLN A 49 -3.98 -5.42 -2.82
CA GLN A 49 -3.79 -3.98 -2.67
C GLN A 49 -4.40 -3.21 -3.85
N ILE A 50 -4.17 -3.62 -5.10
CA ILE A 50 -4.75 -2.97 -6.28
C ILE A 50 -6.28 -2.98 -6.20
N ILE A 51 -6.87 -4.14 -5.86
CA ILE A 51 -8.32 -4.28 -5.69
C ILE A 51 -8.81 -3.35 -4.59
N ALA A 52 -8.17 -3.36 -3.42
CA ALA A 52 -8.53 -2.50 -2.29
C ALA A 52 -8.42 -1.01 -2.61
N ILE A 53 -7.40 -0.61 -3.37
CA ILE A 53 -7.26 0.77 -3.83
C ILE A 53 -8.44 1.14 -4.71
N ALA A 54 -8.77 0.31 -5.71
CA ALA A 54 -9.84 0.60 -6.65
C ALA A 54 -11.24 0.60 -6.01
N SER A 55 -11.51 -0.34 -5.09
CA SER A 55 -12.86 -0.57 -4.55
C SER A 55 -13.15 0.15 -3.25
N VAL A 56 -12.14 0.49 -2.45
CA VAL A 56 -12.33 1.09 -1.11
C VAL A 56 -11.57 2.40 -0.96
N MET A 57 -10.25 2.40 -1.16
CA MET A 57 -9.43 3.57 -0.80
C MET A 57 -9.67 4.76 -1.73
N LEU A 58 -9.75 4.53 -3.04
CA LEU A 58 -9.98 5.61 -4.01
C LEU A 58 -11.38 6.23 -3.86
N PRO A 59 -12.49 5.47 -3.76
CA PRO A 59 -13.79 6.05 -3.42
C PRO A 59 -13.79 6.83 -2.10
N SER A 60 -13.08 6.32 -1.08
CA SER A 60 -12.95 7.03 0.21
C SER A 60 -12.21 8.36 0.07
N MET A 61 -11.12 8.40 -0.70
CA MET A 61 -10.35 9.61 -0.98
C MET A 61 -11.22 10.68 -1.66
N LEU A 62 -11.96 10.30 -2.71
CA LEU A 62 -12.87 11.21 -3.40
C LEU A 62 -13.96 11.72 -2.43
N GLY A 63 -14.46 10.83 -1.57
CA GLY A 63 -15.40 11.20 -0.52
C GLY A 63 -14.87 12.22 0.47
N TYR A 64 -13.61 12.07 0.93
CA TYR A 64 -12.98 13.02 1.83
C TYR A 64 -12.76 14.38 1.16
N ILE A 65 -12.35 14.41 -0.12
CA ILE A 65 -12.12 15.67 -0.84
C ILE A 65 -13.44 16.43 -1.08
N GLU A 66 -14.51 15.73 -1.46
CA GLU A 66 -15.76 16.36 -1.86
C GLU A 66 -16.62 16.81 -0.67
N TYR A 67 -16.68 16.02 0.42
CA TYR A 67 -17.70 16.21 1.45
C TYR A 67 -17.16 16.59 2.83
N GLU A 68 -15.88 16.33 3.12
CA GLU A 68 -15.27 16.63 4.41
C GLU A 68 -13.83 17.14 4.23
N PRO A 69 -13.65 18.38 3.75
CA PRO A 69 -12.32 18.94 3.54
C PRO A 69 -11.64 19.21 4.90
N LEU A 70 -10.92 18.20 5.40
CA LEU A 70 -10.14 18.20 6.65
C LEU A 70 -8.89 19.10 6.62
N GLY A 71 -8.80 20.02 5.65
CA GLY A 71 -7.73 21.00 5.49
C GLY A 71 -6.63 20.61 4.50
N ILE A 72 -5.82 21.60 4.12
CA ILE A 72 -4.73 21.46 3.12
C ILE A 72 -3.68 20.42 3.54
N PHE A 73 -3.33 20.38 4.83
CA PHE A 73 -2.32 19.43 5.34
C PHE A 73 -2.80 17.97 5.22
N PHE A 74 -4.07 17.71 5.58
CA PHE A 74 -4.68 16.39 5.42
C PHE A 74 -4.70 15.96 3.95
N ASN A 75 -5.10 16.85 3.04
CA ASN A 75 -5.14 16.56 1.61
C ASN A 75 -3.76 16.26 1.03
N PHE A 76 -2.74 17.00 1.45
CA PHE A 76 -1.35 16.76 1.05
C PHE A 76 -0.86 15.39 1.56
N GLU A 77 -1.13 15.06 2.81
CA GLU A 77 -0.78 13.78 3.41
C GLU A 77 -1.48 12.60 2.71
N MET A 78 -2.77 12.74 2.43
CA MET A 78 -3.56 11.77 1.68
C MET A 78 -3.00 11.55 0.27
N GLY A 79 -2.54 12.62 -0.39
CA GLY A 79 -1.86 12.55 -1.68
C GLY A 79 -0.53 11.79 -1.61
N ILE A 80 0.29 12.04 -0.58
CA ILE A 80 1.52 11.28 -0.33
C ILE A 80 1.20 9.80 -0.12
N HIS A 81 0.22 9.50 0.74
CA HIS A 81 -0.20 8.13 1.04
C HIS A 81 -0.61 7.36 -0.23
N HIS A 82 -1.44 7.96 -1.09
CA HIS A 82 -1.85 7.36 -2.36
C HIS A 82 -0.66 7.16 -3.30
N THR A 83 0.22 8.15 -3.39
CA THR A 83 1.43 8.08 -4.22
C THR A 83 2.35 6.93 -3.77
N LEU A 84 2.50 6.71 -2.46
CA LEU A 84 3.25 5.57 -1.92
C LEU A 84 2.61 4.23 -2.31
N GLY A 85 1.28 4.13 -2.24
CA GLY A 85 0.54 2.94 -2.68
C GLY A 85 0.77 2.61 -4.16
N LEU A 86 0.71 3.63 -5.03
CA LEU A 86 1.01 3.49 -6.46
C LEU A 86 2.47 3.16 -6.72
N ALA A 87 3.40 3.78 -5.99
CA ALA A 87 4.83 3.50 -6.11
C ALA A 87 5.13 2.03 -5.82
N VAL A 88 4.49 1.43 -4.81
CA VAL A 88 4.60 -0.01 -4.53
C VAL A 88 4.20 -0.86 -5.74
N ILE A 89 3.08 -0.53 -6.39
CA ILE A 89 2.61 -1.25 -7.59
C ILE A 89 3.64 -1.14 -8.72
N VAL A 90 4.14 0.08 -9.00
CA VAL A 90 5.14 0.31 -10.05
C VAL A 90 6.43 -0.46 -9.77
N ILE A 91 6.93 -0.42 -8.53
CA ILE A 91 8.15 -1.16 -8.15
C ILE A 91 7.92 -2.67 -8.25
N TRP A 92 6.75 -3.18 -7.86
CA TRP A 92 6.40 -4.59 -7.99
C TRP A 92 6.33 -5.04 -9.46
N ILE A 93 5.76 -4.22 -10.35
CA ILE A 93 5.77 -4.48 -11.80
C ILE A 93 7.21 -4.58 -12.30
N TYR A 94 8.07 -3.61 -11.95
CA TYR A 94 9.49 -3.63 -12.31
C TYR A 94 10.18 -4.92 -11.83
N ILE A 95 9.98 -5.31 -10.56
CA ILE A 95 10.57 -6.53 -10.00
C ILE A 95 10.12 -7.77 -10.79
N ASN A 96 8.82 -7.89 -11.11
CA ASN A 96 8.33 -9.04 -11.87
C ASN A 96 8.84 -9.06 -13.31
N LEU A 97 8.92 -7.92 -14.00
CA LEU A 97 9.46 -7.85 -15.37
C LEU A 97 10.93 -8.23 -15.42
N VAL A 98 11.71 -7.79 -14.43
CA VAL A 98 13.12 -8.18 -14.31
C VAL A 98 13.25 -9.67 -13.97
N PHE A 99 12.43 -10.18 -13.06
CA PHE A 99 12.47 -11.60 -12.68
C PHE A 99 12.02 -12.53 -13.83
N ALA A 100 11.09 -12.10 -14.67
CA ALA A 100 10.65 -12.80 -15.86
C ALA A 100 11.65 -12.71 -17.04
N GLY A 101 12.73 -11.94 -16.91
CA GLY A 101 13.72 -11.74 -17.98
C GLY A 101 13.27 -10.80 -19.10
N VAL A 102 12.11 -10.14 -18.96
CA VAL A 102 11.57 -9.18 -19.94
C VAL A 102 12.36 -7.86 -19.92
N MET A 103 12.80 -7.44 -18.73
CA MET A 103 13.60 -6.22 -18.54
C MET A 103 15.01 -6.53 -18.01
N ARG A 104 15.99 -5.77 -18.47
CA ARG A 104 17.36 -5.83 -17.93
C ARG A 104 17.41 -5.18 -16.54
N ILE A 105 18.17 -5.81 -15.64
CA ILE A 105 18.48 -5.26 -14.31
C ILE A 105 19.19 -3.91 -14.48
N ARG A 106 18.53 -2.81 -14.06
CA ARG A 106 19.18 -1.49 -13.91
C ARG A 106 19.49 -1.17 -12.46
N VAL A 107 18.61 -1.58 -11.55
CA VAL A 107 18.75 -1.44 -10.10
C VAL A 107 18.80 -2.82 -9.46
N ARG A 108 19.65 -3.00 -8.44
CA ARG A 108 19.72 -4.25 -7.66
C ARG A 108 18.33 -4.62 -7.13
N LEU A 109 17.87 -5.84 -7.40
CA LEU A 109 16.54 -6.32 -7.01
C LEU A 109 16.29 -6.18 -5.50
N VAL A 110 17.31 -6.45 -4.67
CA VAL A 110 17.23 -6.28 -3.22
C VAL A 110 16.89 -4.83 -2.84
N THR A 111 17.44 -3.85 -3.56
CA THR A 111 17.13 -2.43 -3.31
C THR A 111 15.67 -2.13 -3.66
N ALA A 112 15.17 -2.60 -4.81
CA ALA A 112 13.76 -2.42 -5.19
C ALA A 112 12.80 -3.08 -4.18
N MET A 113 13.12 -4.28 -3.70
CA MET A 113 12.36 -4.97 -2.66
C MET A 113 12.34 -4.20 -1.34
N ARG A 114 13.48 -3.64 -0.92
CA ARG A 114 13.58 -2.81 0.29
C ARG A 114 12.81 -1.50 0.15
N LEU A 115 12.84 -0.87 -1.02
CA LEU A 115 12.04 0.33 -1.29
C LEU A 115 10.54 0.02 -1.18
N THR A 116 10.10 -1.11 -1.72
CA THR A 116 8.69 -1.57 -1.58
C THR A 116 8.30 -1.70 -0.11
N LEU A 117 9.14 -2.34 0.70
CA LEU A 117 8.93 -2.49 2.14
C LEU A 117 8.83 -1.13 2.85
N VAL A 118 9.78 -0.22 2.57
CA VAL A 118 9.78 1.13 3.16
C VAL A 118 8.53 1.91 2.75
N SER A 119 8.15 1.87 1.49
CA SER A 119 6.94 2.55 0.99
C SER A 119 5.67 2.03 1.68
N TRP A 120 5.55 0.72 1.89
CA TRP A 120 4.43 0.15 2.63
C TRP A 120 4.41 0.57 4.11
N ILE A 121 5.56 0.59 4.78
CA ILE A 121 5.65 1.07 6.17
C ILE A 121 5.26 2.54 6.27
N LEU A 122 5.80 3.40 5.39
CA LEU A 122 5.45 4.82 5.36
C LEU A 122 3.97 5.04 5.05
N ALA A 123 3.41 4.29 4.10
CA ALA A 123 1.98 4.34 3.82
C ALA A 123 1.15 3.99 5.06
N LEU A 124 1.55 2.99 5.85
CA LEU A 124 0.85 2.64 7.10
C LEU A 124 0.92 3.78 8.12
N ILE A 125 2.08 4.41 8.28
CA ILE A 125 2.26 5.54 9.21
C ILE A 125 1.32 6.69 8.84
N PHE A 126 1.28 7.09 7.56
CA PHE A 126 0.36 8.12 7.09
C PHE A 126 -1.11 7.68 7.21
N GLY A 127 -1.41 6.41 6.92
CA GLY A 127 -2.77 5.88 7.09
C GLY A 127 -3.26 5.94 8.53
N LEU A 128 -2.40 5.59 9.48
CA LEU A 128 -2.69 5.68 10.92
C LEU A 128 -2.85 7.13 11.37
N HIS A 129 -1.97 8.03 10.92
CA HIS A 129 -2.06 9.44 11.28
C HIS A 129 -3.35 10.09 10.73
N MET A 130 -3.70 9.86 9.47
CA MET A 130 -4.99 10.29 8.90
C MET A 130 -6.19 9.69 9.66
N TYR A 131 -6.13 8.42 10.05
CA TYR A 131 -7.18 7.80 10.86
C TYR A 131 -7.36 8.52 12.20
N LEU A 132 -6.27 8.85 12.90
CA LEU A 132 -6.33 9.60 14.15
C LEU A 132 -6.93 11.00 13.95
N LEU A 133 -6.57 11.70 12.87
CA LEU A 133 -7.13 13.01 12.53
C LEU A 133 -8.63 12.98 12.22
N ILE A 134 -9.14 11.89 11.63
CA ILE A 134 -10.59 11.71 11.37
C ILE A 134 -11.34 11.39 12.67
N TRP A 135 -10.68 10.74 13.63
CA TRP A 135 -11.33 10.25 14.84
C TRP A 135 -11.43 11.29 15.96
N MET A 136 -10.40 12.14 16.09
CA MET A 136 -10.33 13.25 17.06
C MET A 136 -11.22 14.41 16.63
#